data_AF-A0A1S8MDQ2-F1
#
_entry.id   AF-A0A1S8MDQ2-F1
#
_cell.length_a   1.000
_cell.length_b   1.000
_cell.length_c   1.000
_cell.angle_alpha   90.00
_cell.angle_beta   90.00
_cell.angle_gamma   90.00
#
_symmetry.space_group_name_H-M   'P 1'
#
loop_
_entity.id
_entity.type
_entity.pdbx_description
1 polymer ?
#
loop_
_entity_poly.entity_id
_entity_poly.type
_entity_poly.pdbx_seq_one_letter_code
_entity_poly.pdbx_strand_id
1 'polypeptide(L)'
;MERITPIHPTQRTKQQLHHKPTTDFQNILENRLDIDHEQIYDTETNETICDIDNMDEATLNKLLEEHPIEYDKIGRMNYNPIFHARMRQPWTVDELNYVINWYDKVGPDELSFALERTIKSVMQKATDLRKQGKMPQIQGYHKRVSNISC
;
A
#
# COMPACT_ATOMS: atom_id res chain seq x y z
N MET A 1 -39.81 -37.17 1.81
CA MET A 1 -39.75 -36.52 0.48
C MET A 1 -39.80 -35.03 0.70
N GLU A 2 -38.63 -34.41 0.75
CA GLU A 2 -38.44 -32.99 1.07
C GLU A 2 -38.80 -32.12 -0.14
N ARG A 3 -39.55 -31.04 0.08
CA ARG A 3 -39.89 -30.06 -0.97
C ARG A 3 -38.91 -28.89 -0.88
N ILE A 4 -37.99 -28.81 -1.83
CA ILE A 4 -37.13 -27.64 -2.03
C ILE A 4 -37.92 -26.64 -2.89
N THR A 5 -38.09 -25.41 -2.39
CA THR A 5 -38.66 -24.30 -3.18
C THR A 5 -37.54 -23.56 -3.95
N PRO A 6 -37.85 -23.02 -5.15
CA PRO A 6 -36.85 -22.30 -5.94
C PRO A 6 -36.54 -20.94 -5.34
N ILE A 7 -35.24 -20.63 -5.22
CA ILE A 7 -34.74 -19.34 -4.75
C ILE A 7 -34.91 -18.34 -5.91
N HIS A 8 -35.71 -17.29 -5.69
CA HIS A 8 -35.84 -16.17 -6.61
C HIS A 8 -34.51 -15.40 -6.72
N PRO A 9 -34.10 -14.95 -7.93
CA PRO A 9 -32.93 -14.10 -8.08
C PRO A 9 -33.19 -12.73 -7.43
N THR A 10 -32.53 -12.45 -6.31
CA THR A 10 -32.57 -11.13 -5.70
C THR A 10 -31.88 -10.16 -6.65
N GLN A 11 -32.63 -9.14 -7.07
CA GLN A 11 -32.18 -8.11 -7.98
C GLN A 11 -30.95 -7.41 -7.40
N ARG A 12 -29.83 -7.49 -8.13
CA ARG A 12 -28.60 -6.74 -7.89
C ARG A 12 -28.94 -5.26 -7.95
N THR A 13 -29.11 -4.63 -6.79
CA THR A 13 -29.21 -3.18 -6.68
C THR A 13 -27.95 -2.59 -7.28
N LYS A 14 -28.07 -1.95 -8.44
CA LYS A 14 -27.05 -1.07 -8.98
C LYS A 14 -26.96 0.12 -8.02
N GLN A 15 -26.22 -0.02 -6.93
CA GLN A 15 -25.71 1.15 -6.23
C GLN A 15 -24.72 1.78 -7.18
N GLN A 16 -25.18 2.84 -7.87
CA GLN A 16 -24.29 3.74 -8.57
C GLN A 16 -23.32 4.28 -7.52
N LEU A 17 -22.06 3.85 -7.61
CA LEU A 17 -20.94 4.49 -6.95
C LEU A 17 -20.83 5.92 -7.51
N HIS A 18 -21.56 6.87 -6.92
CA HIS A 18 -21.23 8.28 -7.03
C HIS A 18 -20.15 8.57 -6.00
N HIS A 19 -18.95 8.05 -6.28
CA HIS A 19 -17.75 8.64 -5.73
C HIS A 19 -17.16 9.36 -6.92
N LYS A 20 -17.38 10.68 -6.99
CA LYS A 20 -16.57 11.50 -7.87
C LYS A 20 -15.13 11.21 -7.47
N PRO A 21 -14.30 10.65 -8.36
CA PRO A 21 -12.87 10.57 -8.09
C PRO A 21 -12.40 11.94 -7.62
N THR A 22 -11.65 11.98 -6.52
CA THR A 22 -10.93 13.19 -6.13
C THR A 22 -10.15 13.65 -7.37
N THR A 23 -10.15 14.95 -7.63
CA THR A 23 -9.57 15.57 -8.85
C THR A 23 -8.20 15.01 -9.22
N ASP A 24 -7.43 14.62 -8.22
CA ASP A 24 -6.07 14.09 -8.36
C ASP A 24 -6.02 12.70 -9.03
N PHE A 25 -7.06 11.86 -8.87
CA PHE A 25 -7.11 10.53 -9.47
C PHE A 25 -7.67 10.53 -10.91
N GLN A 26 -8.43 11.55 -11.32
CA GLN A 26 -8.87 11.66 -12.73
C GLN A 26 -7.73 12.06 -13.65
N ASN A 27 -6.81 12.90 -13.16
CA ASN A 27 -5.69 13.41 -13.95
C ASN A 27 -4.69 12.31 -14.35
N ILE A 28 -4.63 11.20 -13.61
CA ILE A 28 -3.72 10.07 -13.87
C ILE A 28 -4.20 9.18 -15.04
N LEU A 29 -5.52 9.12 -15.28
CA LEU A 29 -6.11 8.23 -16.29
C LEU A 29 -6.29 8.87 -17.69
N GLU A 30 -6.19 10.20 -17.80
CA GLU A 30 -6.44 10.94 -19.04
C GLU A 30 -5.18 11.47 -19.76
N ASN A 31 -3.99 10.90 -19.50
CA ASN A 31 -2.72 11.25 -20.16
C ASN A 31 -2.31 12.74 -20.04
N ARG A 32 -2.03 13.20 -18.82
CA ARG A 32 -1.53 14.58 -18.59
C ARG A 32 -0.25 14.72 -17.77
N LEU A 33 0.41 13.61 -17.45
CA LEU A 33 1.69 13.61 -16.74
C LEU A 33 2.69 12.81 -17.57
N ASP A 34 3.67 13.50 -18.17
CA ASP A 34 4.82 12.88 -18.82
C ASP A 34 5.89 12.59 -17.76
N ILE A 35 6.51 11.42 -17.87
CA ILE A 35 7.58 10.97 -16.96
C ILE A 35 8.86 10.92 -17.79
N ASP A 36 9.72 11.94 -17.67
CA ASP A 36 11.11 11.83 -18.14
C ASP A 36 12.01 11.63 -16.93
N HIS A 37 12.52 10.39 -16.85
CA HIS A 37 13.57 9.79 -16.03
C HIS A 37 13.81 10.18 -14.55
N GLU A 38 13.27 11.28 -14.02
CA GLU A 38 13.43 11.72 -12.63
C GLU A 38 12.38 12.76 -12.14
N GLN A 39 11.49 13.32 -13.00
CA GLN A 39 10.55 14.39 -12.59
C GLN A 39 9.12 14.22 -13.13
N ILE A 40 8.13 14.69 -12.36
CA ILE A 40 6.70 14.75 -12.74
C ILE A 40 6.31 16.22 -12.82
N TYR A 41 5.87 16.68 -14.01
CA TYR A 41 5.44 18.06 -14.24
C TYR A 41 4.02 18.13 -14.81
N ASP A 42 3.30 19.19 -14.47
CA ASP A 42 2.04 19.54 -15.14
C ASP A 42 2.35 20.04 -16.56
N THR A 43 1.80 19.37 -17.57
CA THR A 43 2.07 19.66 -18.98
C THR A 43 1.44 20.97 -19.48
N GLU A 44 0.53 21.59 -18.73
CA GLU A 44 -0.11 22.87 -19.10
C GLU A 44 0.50 24.08 -18.41
N THR A 45 0.95 23.95 -17.17
CA THR A 45 1.49 25.08 -16.38
C THR A 45 3.01 25.08 -16.28
N ASN A 46 3.67 23.94 -16.56
CA ASN A 46 5.10 23.75 -16.35
C ASN A 46 5.53 24.04 -14.89
N GLU A 47 4.60 23.86 -13.94
CA GLU A 47 4.85 23.97 -12.50
C GLU A 47 5.12 22.59 -11.91
N THR A 48 6.13 22.50 -11.05
CA THR A 48 6.48 21.28 -10.32
C THR A 48 5.43 21.03 -9.22
N ILE A 49 4.73 19.89 -9.31
CA ILE A 49 3.57 19.60 -8.44
C ILE A 49 4.01 19.09 -7.04
N CYS A 50 5.25 18.61 -6.91
CA CYS A 50 5.83 18.21 -5.63
C CYS A 50 7.36 18.35 -5.65
N ASP A 51 7.89 19.38 -5.00
CA ASP A 51 9.32 19.48 -4.74
C ASP A 51 9.70 18.54 -3.58
N ILE A 52 9.92 17.26 -3.88
CA ILE A 52 10.59 16.35 -2.94
C ILE A 52 12.01 16.88 -2.61
N ASP A 53 12.58 17.68 -3.51
CA ASP A 53 13.91 18.30 -3.39
C ASP A 53 13.97 19.56 -2.49
N ASN A 54 12.82 20.07 -2.00
CA ASN A 54 12.78 21.25 -1.11
C ASN A 54 12.51 20.92 0.36
N MET A 55 12.70 19.66 0.80
CA MET A 55 13.00 19.43 2.22
C MET A 55 14.41 19.97 2.47
N ASP A 56 14.53 21.04 3.24
CA ASP A 56 15.84 21.53 3.64
C ASP A 56 16.60 20.40 4.35
N GLU A 57 17.86 20.22 3.98
CA GLU A 57 18.74 19.20 4.54
C GLU A 57 18.75 19.25 6.09
N ALA A 58 18.54 20.45 6.65
CA ALA A 58 18.36 20.66 8.08
C ALA A 58 17.11 20.00 8.67
N THR A 59 15.95 20.05 8.00
CA THR A 59 14.74 19.33 8.45
C THR A 59 14.88 17.83 8.26
N LEU A 60 15.53 17.36 7.19
CA LEU A 60 15.79 15.92 7.01
C LEU A 60 16.70 15.39 8.12
N ASN A 61 17.80 16.08 8.41
CA ASN A 61 18.73 15.70 9.48
C ASN A 61 18.05 15.74 10.86
N LYS A 62 17.25 16.78 11.12
CA LYS A 62 16.49 16.88 12.36
C LYS A 62 15.48 15.73 12.53
N LEU A 63 14.76 15.36 11.47
CA LEU A 63 13.83 14.23 11.50
C LEU A 63 14.55 12.89 11.72
N LEU A 64 15.71 12.71 11.12
CA LEU A 64 16.54 11.51 11.31
C LEU A 64 17.17 11.45 12.71
N GLU A 65 17.51 12.59 13.31
CA GLU A 65 17.98 12.68 14.70
C GLU A 65 16.85 12.36 15.70
N GLU A 66 15.65 12.90 15.48
CA GLU A 66 14.50 12.68 16.36
C GLU A 66 13.93 11.25 16.24
N HIS A 67 13.99 10.67 15.03
CA HIS A 67 13.44 9.36 14.71
C HIS A 67 14.45 8.52 13.91
N PRO A 68 15.50 8.01 14.57
CA PRO A 68 16.52 7.21 13.90
C PRO A 68 15.91 5.95 13.28
N ILE A 69 16.39 5.60 12.09
CA ILE A 69 15.97 4.39 11.40
C ILE A 69 16.74 3.22 12.01
N GLU A 70 16.00 2.37 12.73
CA GLU A 70 16.53 1.15 13.32
C GLU A 70 16.03 -0.09 12.58
N TYR A 71 16.84 -1.13 12.60
CA TYR A 71 16.52 -2.42 12.01
C TYR A 71 16.61 -3.54 13.05
N ASP A 72 15.78 -4.55 12.89
CA ASP A 72 15.90 -5.77 13.68
C ASP A 72 17.05 -6.67 13.19
N LYS A 73 17.30 -7.75 13.92
CA LYS A 73 18.38 -8.71 13.61
C LYS A 73 18.29 -9.35 12.22
N ILE A 74 17.13 -9.26 11.56
CA ILE A 74 16.89 -9.84 10.24
C ILE A 74 16.68 -8.76 9.16
N GLY A 75 17.04 -7.52 9.46
CA GLY A 75 17.05 -6.39 8.53
C GLY A 75 15.68 -5.77 8.26
N ARG A 76 14.66 -6.01 9.10
CA ARG A 76 13.36 -5.32 8.96
C ARG A 76 13.40 -3.99 9.69
N MET A 77 12.89 -2.94 9.06
CA MET A 77 12.75 -1.64 9.71
C MET A 77 11.85 -1.78 10.96
N ASN A 78 12.34 -1.29 12.10
CA ASN A 78 11.55 -1.12 13.31
C ASN A 78 10.47 -0.06 13.09
N TYR A 79 9.56 0.08 14.06
CA TYR A 79 8.57 1.16 13.99
C TYR A 79 9.27 2.52 13.98
N ASN A 80 9.21 3.19 12.84
CA ASN A 80 9.51 4.61 12.68
C ASN A 80 8.21 5.38 12.36
N PRO A 81 7.87 6.46 13.09
CA PRO A 81 6.63 7.22 12.88
C PRO A 81 6.56 7.94 11.52
N ILE A 82 7.70 8.25 10.90
CA ILE A 82 7.77 8.88 9.57
C ILE A 82 7.31 7.89 8.50
N PHE A 83 7.78 6.64 8.57
CA PHE A 83 7.44 5.60 7.59
C PHE A 83 6.18 4.81 7.94
N HIS A 84 5.71 4.88 9.19
CA HIS A 84 4.59 4.07 9.67
C HIS A 84 3.47 4.90 10.30
N ALA A 85 3.09 6.00 9.64
CA ALA A 85 2.06 6.93 10.13
C ALA A 85 0.70 6.25 10.40
N ARG A 86 0.37 5.17 9.68
CA ARG A 86 -0.89 4.41 9.84
C ARG A 86 -0.81 3.31 10.88
N MET A 87 0.23 3.28 11.70
CA MET A 87 0.34 2.34 12.80
C MET A 87 -0.81 2.52 13.81
N ARG A 88 -1.28 1.40 14.39
CA ARG A 88 -2.42 1.32 15.34
C ARG A 88 -3.79 1.76 14.78
N GLN A 89 -3.87 2.21 13.53
CA GLN A 89 -5.16 2.49 12.88
C GLN A 89 -5.84 1.18 12.45
N PRO A 90 -7.19 1.11 12.47
CA PRO A 90 -7.93 -0.02 11.89
C PRO A 90 -7.56 -0.25 10.43
N TRP A 91 -7.67 -1.49 9.97
CA TRP A 91 -7.45 -1.83 8.56
C TRP A 91 -8.70 -1.46 7.76
N THR A 92 -8.55 -0.63 6.74
CA THR A 92 -9.63 -0.33 5.80
C THR A 92 -9.84 -1.48 4.83
N VAL A 93 -11.02 -1.55 4.21
CA VAL A 93 -11.33 -2.58 3.20
C VAL A 93 -10.34 -2.51 2.03
N ASP A 94 -9.96 -1.30 1.61
CA ASP A 94 -9.00 -1.10 0.51
C ASP A 94 -7.60 -1.58 0.87
N GLU A 95 -7.11 -1.31 2.09
CA GLU A 95 -5.84 -1.84 2.56
C GLU A 95 -5.85 -3.37 2.59
N LEU A 96 -6.96 -3.99 3.04
CA LEU A 96 -7.11 -5.44 3.04
C LEU A 96 -7.08 -6.01 1.63
N ASN A 97 -7.82 -5.41 0.70
CA ASN A 97 -7.82 -5.80 -0.71
C ASN A 97 -6.42 -5.65 -1.32
N TYR A 98 -5.70 -4.58 -0.95
CA TYR A 98 -4.34 -4.35 -1.40
C TYR A 98 -3.40 -5.46 -0.92
N VAL A 99 -3.46 -5.81 0.37
CA VAL A 99 -2.69 -6.94 0.92
C VAL A 99 -3.02 -8.23 0.17
N ILE A 100 -4.30 -8.56 -0.03
CA ILE A 100 -4.71 -9.80 -0.71
C ILE A 100 -4.14 -9.88 -2.14
N ASN A 101 -4.18 -8.76 -2.87
CA ASN A 101 -3.86 -8.75 -4.30
C ASN A 101 -2.37 -8.61 -4.60
N TRP A 102 -1.59 -8.04 -3.68
CA TRP A 102 -0.20 -7.64 -3.93
C TRP A 102 0.84 -8.31 -3.03
N TYR A 103 0.45 -8.81 -1.85
CA TYR A 103 1.40 -9.38 -0.89
C TYR A 103 2.25 -10.48 -1.51
N ASP A 104 1.65 -11.36 -2.32
CA ASP A 104 2.37 -12.47 -2.94
C ASP A 104 3.22 -12.06 -4.14
N LYS A 105 2.98 -10.87 -4.71
CA LYS A 105 3.64 -10.38 -5.93
C LYS A 105 4.87 -9.55 -5.62
N VAL A 106 4.77 -8.62 -4.67
CA VAL A 106 5.86 -7.68 -4.37
C VAL A 106 6.57 -8.04 -3.07
N GLY A 107 5.84 -8.55 -2.07
CA GLY A 107 6.39 -8.92 -0.77
C GLY A 107 5.99 -7.97 0.36
N PRO A 108 6.38 -8.31 1.60
CA PRO A 108 5.95 -7.56 2.78
C PRO A 108 6.75 -6.26 3.01
N ASP A 109 7.95 -6.16 2.46
CA ASP A 109 8.84 -5.00 2.59
C ASP A 109 8.25 -3.82 1.78
N GLU A 110 7.91 -4.03 0.51
CA GLU A 110 7.28 -3.04 -0.37
C GLU A 110 5.87 -2.66 0.10
N LEU A 111 5.09 -3.65 0.55
CA LEU A 111 3.76 -3.37 1.13
C LEU A 111 3.84 -2.54 2.41
N SER A 112 4.90 -2.68 3.20
CA SER A 112 5.10 -1.91 4.43
C SER A 112 5.14 -0.42 4.13
N PHE A 113 5.85 -0.03 3.08
CA PHE A 113 5.94 1.35 2.62
C PHE A 113 4.63 1.84 2.01
N ALA A 114 4.04 1.05 1.10
CA ALA A 114 2.78 1.43 0.44
C ALA A 114 1.60 1.62 1.40
N LEU A 115 1.60 0.89 2.52
CA LEU A 115 0.53 0.94 3.53
C LEU A 115 0.90 1.77 4.76
N GLU A 116 2.11 2.32 4.82
CA GLU A 116 2.65 3.05 5.97
C GLU A 116 2.47 2.28 7.30
N ARG A 117 2.78 0.98 7.26
CA ARG A 117 2.63 0.06 8.40
C ARG A 117 3.81 -0.88 8.41
N THR A 118 4.37 -1.17 9.59
CA THR A 118 5.56 -2.04 9.69
C THR A 118 5.37 -3.38 8.97
N ILE A 119 6.44 -3.89 8.38
CA ILE A 119 6.56 -5.23 7.77
C ILE A 119 5.89 -6.30 8.65
N LYS A 120 6.17 -6.27 9.96
CA LYS A 120 5.59 -7.22 10.93
C LYS A 120 4.05 -7.18 10.95
N SER A 121 3.45 -5.98 10.90
CA SER A 121 2.00 -5.81 10.89
C SER A 121 1.39 -6.36 9.60
N VAL A 122 2.01 -6.07 8.45
CA VAL A 122 1.58 -6.58 7.14
C VAL A 122 1.65 -8.11 7.11
N MET A 123 2.77 -8.71 7.55
CA MET A 123 2.94 -10.16 7.62
C MET A 123 1.89 -10.82 8.52
N GLN A 124 1.64 -10.25 9.70
CA GLN A 124 0.61 -10.74 10.61
C GLN A 124 -0.77 -10.67 9.95
N LYS A 125 -1.06 -9.56 9.27
CA LYS A 125 -2.36 -9.37 8.62
C LYS A 125 -2.59 -10.36 7.49
N ALA A 126 -1.59 -10.57 6.63
CA ALA A 126 -1.64 -11.58 5.59
C ALA A 126 -1.87 -12.99 6.18
N THR A 127 -1.19 -13.31 7.28
CA THR A 127 -1.39 -14.58 8.00
C THR A 127 -2.83 -14.73 8.50
N ASP A 128 -3.40 -13.68 9.10
CA ASP A 128 -4.78 -13.70 9.58
C ASP A 128 -5.80 -13.82 8.43
N LEU A 129 -5.55 -13.13 7.31
CA LEU A 129 -6.40 -13.23 6.11
C LEU A 129 -6.36 -14.62 5.49
N ARG A 130 -5.20 -15.28 5.45
CA ARG A 130 -5.07 -16.68 5.01
C ARG A 130 -5.80 -17.63 5.96
N LYS A 131 -5.68 -17.45 7.27
CA LYS A 131 -6.45 -18.24 8.26
C LYS A 131 -7.96 -18.07 8.10
N GLN A 132 -8.40 -16.88 7.69
CA GLN A 132 -9.81 -16.59 7.39
C GLN A 132 -10.26 -17.10 6.01
N GLY A 133 -9.36 -17.67 5.19
CA GLY A 133 -9.68 -18.09 3.82
C GLY A 133 -9.92 -16.96 2.83
N LYS A 134 -9.57 -15.71 3.19
CA LYS A 134 -9.72 -14.52 2.33
C LYS A 134 -8.54 -14.28 1.39
N MET A 135 -7.44 -14.97 1.64
CA MET A 135 -6.22 -14.90 0.83
C MET A 135 -5.77 -16.33 0.53
N PRO A 136 -5.25 -16.61 -0.68
CA PRO A 136 -4.76 -17.94 -1.03
C PRO A 136 -3.66 -18.41 -0.06
N GLN A 137 -3.65 -19.72 0.20
CA GLN A 137 -2.55 -20.35 0.94
C GLN A 137 -1.30 -20.34 0.07
N ILE A 138 -0.15 -20.09 0.70
CA ILE A 138 1.12 -20.02 -0.02
C ILE A 138 1.50 -21.42 -0.50
N GLN A 139 1.76 -21.57 -1.80
CA GLN A 139 2.48 -22.72 -2.34
C GLN A 139 4.00 -22.45 -2.24
N GLY A 140 4.54 -22.27 -1.03
CA GLY A 140 5.98 -22.03 -0.80
C GLY A 140 6.32 -20.90 0.19
N TYR A 141 7.60 -20.49 0.24
CA TYR A 141 8.06 -19.32 1.01
C TYR A 141 8.30 -18.13 0.06
N HIS A 142 7.91 -16.91 0.46
CA HIS A 142 8.32 -15.71 -0.29
C HIS A 142 9.83 -15.54 -0.21
N LYS A 143 10.48 -15.39 -1.37
CA LYS A 143 11.89 -15.02 -1.42
C LYS A 143 12.00 -13.57 -0.99
N ARG A 144 12.67 -13.31 0.14
CA ARG A 144 13.06 -11.95 0.50
C ARG A 144 14.08 -11.47 -0.54
N VAL A 145 14.03 -10.20 -0.91
CA VAL A 145 15.13 -9.60 -1.66
C VAL A 145 16.36 -9.64 -0.75
N SER A 146 17.22 -10.63 -0.96
CA SER A 146 18.55 -10.61 -0.38
C SER A 146 19.31 -9.54 -1.15
N ASN A 147 19.55 -8.39 -0.52
CA ASN A 147 20.51 -7.43 -1.07
C ASN A 147 21.80 -8.21 -1.30
N ILE A 148 22.17 -8.34 -2.59
CA ILE A 148 23.42 -8.94 -3.01
C ILE A 148 24.52 -8.09 -2.37
N SER A 149 25.19 -8.66 -1.38
CA SER A 149 26.42 -8.08 -0.84
C SER A 149 27.48 -8.20 -1.93
N CYS A 150 27.88 -7.07 -2.51
CA CYS A 150 29.17 -6.95 -3.17
C CYS A 150 30.26 -6.78 -2.11
#